data_AF-A0A355CCR9-F1
#
_entry.id   AF-A0A355CCR9-F1
#
_cell.length_a   1.000
_cell.length_b   1.000
_cell.length_c   1.000
_cell.angle_alpha   90.00
_cell.angle_beta   90.00
_cell.angle_gamma   90.00
#
_symmetry.space_group_name_H-M   'P 1'
#
loop_
_entity.id
_entity.type
_entity.pdbx_description
1 polymer ?
#
loop_
_entity_poly.entity_id
_entity_poly.type
_entity_poly.pdbx_seq_one_letter_code
_entity_poly.pdbx_strand_id
1 'polypeptide(L)'
;PKIESATTADETFNLSKNFVSNRGNLPMPVTGTASIVGSFGQRKHSEWNVTTNSNGIDIQAQQGANIRAVFEGEVSKVFSVPGYNTCVIVRHGDYYTFYGNIYDLFVKSGDKLKSGQSLG
;
A
#
# COMPACT_ATOMS: atom_id res chain seq x y z
N PRO A 1 17.86 12.29 -25.67
CA PRO A 1 17.74 12.65 -24.23
C PRO A 1 17.64 11.37 -23.39
N LYS A 2 18.65 11.11 -22.56
CA LYS A 2 18.73 9.95 -21.67
C LYS A 2 17.55 10.01 -20.68
N ILE A 3 16.74 8.97 -20.64
CA ILE A 3 15.75 8.78 -19.59
C ILE A 3 16.54 8.35 -18.36
N GLU A 4 16.79 9.29 -17.46
CA GLU A 4 17.41 9.04 -16.18
C GLU A 4 16.54 8.07 -15.40
N SER A 5 17.06 6.85 -15.28
CA SER A 5 16.49 5.77 -14.49
C SER A 5 16.64 6.17 -13.03
N ALA A 6 15.62 6.83 -12.47
CA ALA A 6 15.57 7.18 -11.07
C ALA A 6 15.75 5.91 -10.24
N THR A 7 16.88 5.88 -9.55
CA THR A 7 17.43 4.81 -8.74
C THR A 7 16.38 4.26 -7.78
N THR A 8 15.80 3.11 -8.11
CA THR A 8 15.28 2.20 -7.08
C THR A 8 16.53 1.70 -6.36
N ALA A 9 16.93 2.38 -5.29
CA ALA A 9 17.80 1.75 -4.32
C ALA A 9 17.06 0.49 -3.88
N ASP A 10 17.65 -0.68 -4.13
CA ASP A 10 17.09 -1.97 -3.74
C ASP A 10 17.01 -2.02 -2.20
N GLU A 11 15.94 -1.45 -1.64
CA GLU A 11 15.60 -1.60 -0.24
C GLU A 11 15.41 -3.09 0.02
N THR A 12 16.38 -3.66 0.73
CA THR A 12 16.43 -5.08 1.01
C THR A 12 15.68 -5.32 2.32
N PHE A 13 14.42 -5.72 2.21
CA PHE A 13 13.64 -6.13 3.37
C PHE A 13 14.02 -7.54 3.79
N ASN A 14 14.43 -7.72 5.04
CA ASN A 14 14.66 -9.05 5.60
C ASN A 14 13.32 -9.69 5.99
N LEU A 15 12.59 -10.15 4.99
CA LEU A 15 11.28 -10.77 5.15
C LEU A 15 11.39 -12.28 5.02
N SER A 16 10.62 -12.98 5.83
CA SER A 16 10.39 -14.41 5.69
C SER A 16 9.62 -14.74 4.40
N LYS A 17 9.73 -15.99 3.93
CA LYS A 17 9.13 -16.46 2.68
C LYS A 17 7.59 -16.37 2.62
N ASN A 18 6.93 -16.33 3.78
CA ASN A 18 5.46 -16.33 3.86
C ASN A 18 4.97 -14.97 4.38
N PHE A 19 3.93 -14.42 3.74
CA PHE A 19 3.33 -13.15 4.13
C PHE A 19 2.96 -13.09 5.63
N VAL A 20 2.31 -14.15 6.13
CA VAL A 20 1.84 -14.26 7.52
C VAL A 20 2.98 -14.18 8.53
N SER A 21 4.12 -14.77 8.20
CA SER A 21 5.28 -14.81 9.06
C SER A 21 5.94 -13.44 9.21
N ASN A 22 5.61 -12.48 8.35
CA ASN A 22 6.05 -11.08 8.43
C ASN A 22 5.07 -10.17 9.20
N ARG A 23 4.04 -10.73 9.84
CA ARG A 23 3.08 -9.96 10.64
C ARG A 23 3.82 -9.08 11.66
N GLY A 24 3.52 -7.78 11.64
CA GLY A 24 4.16 -6.78 12.49
C GLY A 24 5.51 -6.24 11.98
N ASN A 25 6.09 -6.88 10.96
CA ASN A 25 7.39 -6.50 10.37
C ASN A 25 7.30 -6.16 8.88
N LEU A 26 6.08 -6.00 8.35
CA LEU A 26 5.88 -5.56 6.97
C LEU A 26 6.36 -4.11 6.81
N PRO A 27 7.03 -3.78 5.70
CA PRO A 27 7.54 -2.45 5.45
C PRO A 27 6.41 -1.43 5.26
N MET A 28 6.75 -0.17 5.49
CA MET A 28 5.82 0.94 5.27
C MET A 28 5.43 1.01 3.78
N PRO A 29 4.13 1.01 3.43
CA PRO A 29 3.66 0.94 2.04
C PRO A 29 3.83 2.24 1.24
N VAL A 30 4.46 3.26 1.82
CA VAL A 30 4.74 4.54 1.16
C VAL A 30 6.20 4.93 1.35
N THR A 31 6.75 5.66 0.39
CA THR A 31 8.12 6.19 0.47
C THR A 31 8.16 7.54 1.19
N GLY A 32 9.34 7.87 1.75
CA GLY A 32 9.57 9.15 2.40
C GLY A 32 8.81 9.35 3.72
N THR A 33 8.57 10.61 4.07
CA THR A 33 7.92 10.96 5.34
C THR A 33 6.43 10.64 5.30
N ALA A 34 5.98 9.81 6.23
CA ALA A 34 4.60 9.42 6.37
C ALA A 34 4.20 9.23 7.83
N SER A 35 2.91 9.40 8.13
CA SER A 35 2.32 9.18 9.44
C SER A 35 0.96 8.49 9.32
N ILE A 36 0.64 7.64 10.29
CA ILE A 36 -0.66 6.96 10.36
C ILE A 36 -1.66 7.94 10.98
N VAL A 37 -2.64 8.36 10.21
CA VAL A 37 -3.71 9.28 10.65
C VAL A 37 -5.02 8.55 10.94
N GLY A 38 -5.24 7.40 10.31
CA GLY A 38 -6.35 6.50 10.55
C GLY A 38 -5.85 5.13 11.01
N SER A 39 -6.45 4.57 12.05
CA SER A 39 -6.01 3.29 12.63
C SER A 39 -7.08 2.23 12.44
N PHE A 40 -6.64 0.97 12.36
CA PHE A 40 -7.53 -0.18 12.26
C PHE A 40 -8.41 -0.35 13.51
N GLY A 41 -9.62 -0.85 13.32
CA GLY A 41 -10.57 -1.20 14.37
C GLY A 41 -11.59 -0.10 14.67
N GLN A 42 -12.25 -0.24 15.82
CA GLN A 42 -13.31 0.67 16.23
C GLN A 42 -12.75 1.96 16.84
N ARG A 43 -13.20 3.10 16.34
CA ARG A 43 -12.90 4.42 16.89
C ARG A 43 -14.21 5.13 17.20
N LYS A 44 -14.35 5.54 18.47
CA LYS A 44 -15.47 6.37 18.92
C LYS A 44 -15.14 7.83 18.67
N HIS A 45 -15.97 8.51 17.89
CA HIS A 45 -15.89 9.95 17.68
C HIS A 45 -16.69 10.63 18.80
N SER A 46 -15.99 11.25 19.76
CA SER A 46 -16.60 11.89 20.93
C SER A 46 -17.53 13.05 20.57
N GLU A 47 -17.23 13.74 19.46
CA GLU A 47 -17.98 14.91 18.99
C GLU A 47 -19.33 14.56 18.37
N TRP A 48 -19.44 13.37 17.75
CA TRP A 48 -20.65 12.93 17.03
C TRP A 48 -21.34 11.73 17.70
N ASN A 49 -20.75 11.20 18.79
CA ASN A 49 -21.16 9.96 19.46
C ASN A 49 -21.36 8.76 18.50
N VAL A 50 -20.65 8.76 17.38
CA VAL A 50 -20.65 7.67 16.39
C VAL A 50 -19.42 6.80 16.61
N THR A 51 -19.58 5.49 16.49
CA THR A 51 -18.46 4.54 16.45
C THR A 51 -18.23 4.12 15.01
N THR A 52 -17.05 4.45 14.49
CA THR A 52 -16.62 4.05 13.14
C THR A 52 -15.76 2.80 13.27
N ASN A 53 -15.92 1.83 12.38
CA ASN A 53 -15.07 0.65 12.32
C ASN A 53 -14.23 0.68 11.04
N SER A 54 -12.91 0.80 11.18
CA SER A 54 -11.98 0.86 10.06
C SER A 54 -11.34 -0.52 9.81
N ASN A 55 -11.50 -1.04 8.59
CA ASN A 55 -10.90 -2.32 8.17
C ASN A 55 -9.44 -2.17 7.70
N GLY A 56 -8.84 -0.98 7.82
CA GLY A 56 -7.49 -0.68 7.39
C GLY A 56 -6.89 0.48 8.16
N ILE A 57 -5.77 1.00 7.65
CA ILE A 57 -5.08 2.19 8.16
C ILE A 57 -5.07 3.26 7.08
N ASP A 58 -5.17 4.52 7.49
CA ASP A 58 -5.01 5.66 6.60
C ASP A 58 -3.66 6.30 6.89
N ILE A 59 -2.87 6.47 5.83
CA ILE A 59 -1.52 6.99 5.91
C ILE A 59 -1.48 8.34 5.20
N GLN A 60 -1.10 9.37 5.93
CA GLN A 60 -0.78 10.66 5.35
C GLN A 60 0.71 10.65 4.98
N ALA A 61 1.01 10.82 3.69
CA ALA A 61 2.35 10.92 3.16
C ALA A 61 2.61 12.30 2.54
N GLN A 62 3.88 12.65 2.37
CA GLN A 62 4.26 13.85 1.62
C GLN A 62 3.79 13.78 0.15
N GLN A 63 3.59 14.94 -0.47
CA GLN A 63 3.23 15.00 -1.89
C GLN A 63 4.32 14.34 -2.75
N GLY A 64 3.90 13.52 -3.73
CA GLY A 64 4.80 12.77 -4.59
C GLY A 64 5.44 11.54 -3.94
N ALA A 65 5.00 11.14 -2.74
CA ALA A 65 5.36 9.85 -2.17
C ALA A 65 4.78 8.72 -3.03
N ASN A 66 5.61 7.74 -3.34
CA ASN A 66 5.19 6.55 -4.07
C ASN A 66 4.55 5.55 -3.12
N ILE A 67 3.46 4.94 -3.56
CA ILE A 67 2.83 3.79 -2.94
C ILE A 67 3.53 2.52 -3.46
N ARG A 68 3.84 1.60 -2.56
CA ARG A 68 4.60 0.37 -2.86
C ARG A 68 4.00 -0.87 -2.23
N ALA A 69 4.26 -2.00 -2.85
CA ALA A 69 3.86 -3.31 -2.34
C ALA A 69 4.57 -3.61 -1.01
N VAL A 70 3.82 -4.02 0.00
CA VAL A 70 4.41 -4.39 1.31
C VAL A 70 5.11 -5.75 1.28
N PHE A 71 4.76 -6.58 0.30
CA PHE A 71 5.31 -7.92 0.14
C PHE A 71 5.24 -8.36 -1.31
N GLU A 72 6.00 -9.38 -1.69
CA GLU A 72 5.89 -10.00 -3.01
C GLU A 72 4.50 -10.62 -3.24
N GLY A 73 4.00 -10.54 -4.46
CA GLY A 73 2.64 -10.98 -4.76
C GLY A 73 2.25 -10.77 -6.21
N GLU A 74 0.95 -10.86 -6.48
CA GLU A 74 0.38 -10.64 -7.81
C GLU A 74 -0.76 -9.62 -7.74
N VAL A 75 -0.79 -8.66 -8.67
CA VAL A 75 -1.88 -7.70 -8.78
C VAL A 75 -3.14 -8.46 -9.20
N SER A 76 -4.08 -8.62 -8.27
CA SER A 76 -5.34 -9.31 -8.53
C SER A 76 -6.29 -8.47 -9.36
N LYS A 77 -6.46 -7.20 -8.98
CA LYS A 77 -7.35 -6.25 -9.67
C LYS A 77 -6.86 -4.82 -9.52
N VAL A 78 -7.10 -4.05 -10.58
CA VAL A 78 -7.00 -2.60 -10.62
C VAL A 78 -8.38 -2.06 -10.97
N PHE A 79 -8.88 -1.09 -10.21
CA PHE A 79 -10.17 -0.45 -10.46
C PHE A 79 -10.20 0.94 -9.85
N SER A 80 -11.05 1.81 -10.41
CA SER A 80 -11.24 3.16 -9.88
C SER A 80 -12.57 3.23 -9.13
N VAL A 81 -12.54 3.85 -7.96
CA VAL A 81 -13.75 4.07 -7.14
C VAL A 81 -13.90 5.59 -6.95
N PRO A 82 -15.09 6.17 -7.22
CA PRO A 82 -15.35 7.56 -6.91
C PRO A 82 -15.03 7.86 -5.44
N GLY A 83 -14.16 8.84 -5.19
CA GLY A 83 -13.70 9.22 -3.84
C GLY A 83 -12.45 8.49 -3.33
N TYR A 84 -12.00 7.41 -3.99
CA TYR A 84 -10.76 6.68 -3.63
C TYR A 84 -9.73 6.63 -4.76
N ASN A 85 -9.94 7.38 -5.85
CA ASN A 85 -9.12 7.34 -7.07
C ASN A 85 -8.87 5.90 -7.53
N THR A 86 -7.67 5.61 -8.04
CA THR A 86 -7.30 4.26 -8.46
C THR A 86 -6.96 3.41 -7.24
N CYS A 87 -7.51 2.20 -7.24
CA CYS A 87 -7.32 1.19 -6.21
C CYS A 87 -6.69 -0.07 -6.81
N VAL A 88 -5.83 -0.71 -6.03
CA VAL A 88 -5.10 -1.93 -6.40
C VAL A 88 -5.25 -2.96 -5.30
N ILE A 89 -5.63 -4.17 -5.68
CA ILE A 89 -5.60 -5.33 -4.79
C ILE A 89 -4.41 -6.20 -5.17
N VAL A 90 -3.54 -6.50 -4.21
CA VAL A 90 -2.42 -7.43 -4.39
C VAL A 90 -2.66 -8.70 -3.57
N ARG A 91 -2.46 -9.84 -4.19
CA ARG A 91 -2.59 -11.17 -3.58
C ARG A 91 -1.21 -11.70 -3.15
N HIS A 92 -1.09 -12.13 -1.91
CA HIS A 92 0.11 -12.69 -1.29
C HIS A 92 -0.20 -14.12 -0.78
N GLY A 93 -0.50 -15.05 -1.68
CA GLY A 93 -1.02 -16.37 -1.32
C GLY A 93 -2.49 -16.31 -0.92
N ASP A 94 -2.80 -16.61 0.35
CA ASP A 94 -4.16 -16.59 0.91
C ASP A 94 -4.57 -15.21 1.46
N TYR A 95 -3.68 -14.22 1.36
CA TYR A 95 -3.86 -12.88 1.90
C TYR A 95 -3.97 -11.84 0.80
N TYR A 96 -4.69 -10.76 1.09
CA TYR A 96 -4.86 -9.64 0.19
C TYR A 96 -4.47 -8.34 0.88
N THR A 97 -3.80 -7.46 0.14
CA THR A 97 -3.60 -6.07 0.53
C THR A 97 -4.37 -5.18 -0.44
N PHE A 98 -4.93 -4.10 0.10
CA PHE A 98 -5.70 -3.13 -0.65
C PHE A 98 -4.99 -1.77 -0.55
N TYR A 99 -4.70 -1.19 -1.70
CA TYR A 99 -4.12 0.13 -1.83
C TYR A 99 -5.13 1.03 -2.53
N GLY A 100 -5.42 2.19 -1.96
CA GLY A 100 -6.31 3.17 -2.54
C GLY A 100 -5.62 4.53 -2.65
N ASN A 101 -6.32 5.47 -3.29
CA ASN A 101 -5.86 6.83 -3.52
C ASN A 101 -4.58 6.95 -4.38
N ILE A 102 -4.39 6.04 -5.33
CA ILE A 102 -3.26 6.09 -6.28
C ILE A 102 -3.63 7.04 -7.43
N TYR A 103 -2.74 8.00 -7.72
CA TYR A 103 -2.90 8.97 -8.79
C TYR A 103 -2.33 8.45 -10.12
N ASP A 104 -1.04 8.08 -10.13
CA ASP A 104 -0.32 7.64 -11.32
C ASP A 104 0.05 6.16 -11.19
N LEU A 105 -0.72 5.28 -11.82
CA LEU A 105 -0.53 3.84 -11.67
C LEU A 105 0.58 3.29 -12.60
N PHE A 106 1.50 2.48 -12.03
CA PHE A 106 2.62 1.86 -12.76
C PHE A 106 2.45 0.36 -13.02
N VAL A 107 1.40 -0.27 -12.48
CA VAL A 107 1.17 -1.72 -12.54
C VAL A 107 -0.20 -2.04 -13.12
N LYS A 108 -0.40 -3.27 -13.59
CA LYS A 108 -1.69 -3.78 -14.11
C LYS A 108 -2.04 -5.14 -13.51
N SER A 109 -3.32 -5.52 -13.63
CA SER A 109 -3.79 -6.85 -13.21
C SER A 109 -2.96 -7.97 -13.86
N GLY A 110 -2.56 -8.95 -13.04
CA GLY A 110 -1.69 -10.07 -13.42
C GLY A 110 -0.19 -9.80 -13.26
N ASP A 111 0.23 -8.56 -12.95
CA ASP A 111 1.64 -8.26 -12.73
C ASP A 111 2.14 -8.90 -11.43
N LYS A 112 3.31 -9.53 -11.51
CA LYS A 112 4.03 -10.02 -10.33
C LYS A 112 4.84 -8.87 -9.73
N LEU A 113 4.73 -8.72 -8.42
CA LEU A 113 5.35 -7.66 -7.65
C LEU A 113 6.40 -8.25 -6.71
N LYS A 114 7.50 -7.50 -6.55
CA LYS A 114 8.45 -7.71 -5.45
C LYS A 114 8.08 -6.86 -4.24
N SER A 115 8.53 -7.26 -3.06
CA SER A 115 8.44 -6.41 -1.86
C SER A 115 9.09 -5.05 -2.11
N GLY A 116 8.39 -3.98 -1.78
CA GLY A 116 8.81 -2.59 -2.00
C GLY A 116 8.67 -2.07 -3.42
N GLN A 117 8.19 -2.88 -4.37
CA GLN A 117 7.97 -2.41 -5.73
C GLN A 117 6.91 -1.31 -5.78
N SER A 118 7.22 -0.22 -6.49
CA SER A 118 6.31 0.91 -6.69
C SER A 118 5.07 0.48 -7.46
N LEU A 119 3.90 0.85 -6.94
CA LEU A 119 2.59 0.66 -7.55
C LEU A 119 2.14 1.93 -8.27
N GLY A 120 2.52 3.09 -7.74
CA GLY A 120 2.17 4.42 -8.22
C GLY A 120 2.44 5.49 -7.18
#